data_AF-A0A0S3SYI5-F1
#
_entry.id   AF-A0A0S3SYI5-F1
#
_cell.length_a   1.000
_cell.length_b   1.000
_cell.length_c   1.000
_cell.angle_alpha   90.00
_cell.angle_beta   90.00
_cell.angle_gamma   90.00
#
_symmetry.space_group_name_H-M   'P 1'
#
loop_
_entity.id
_entity.type
_entity.pdbx_description
1 polymer ?
#
loop_
_entity_poly.entity_id
_entity_poly.type
_entity_poly.pdbx_seq_one_letter_code
_entity_poly.pdbx_strand_id
1 'polypeptide(L)'
;MMGRHPAELISCLSEPSIQKKKLKDILDSRIPLPYFRKDMQDIVLVVTLALACLSPHPKSRPSMQEIANELLASKPPLLWHFDSISIHQLMKQKVYIIGRS
;
A
#
# COMPACT_ATOMS: atom_id res chain seq x y z
N MET A 1 14.64 26.93 -7.09
CA MET A 1 14.37 25.48 -7.22
C MET A 1 12.88 25.28 -7.06
N MET A 2 12.18 24.75 -8.08
CA MET A 2 10.74 24.48 -7.98
C MET A 2 10.55 23.11 -7.34
N GLY A 3 9.61 23.00 -6.39
CA GLY A 3 9.19 21.70 -5.85
C GLY A 3 8.45 20.88 -6.92
N ARG A 4 8.37 19.56 -6.72
CA ARG A 4 7.55 18.69 -7.58
C ARG A 4 6.07 18.89 -7.28
N HIS A 5 5.24 18.92 -8.32
CA HIS A 5 3.80 19.01 -8.14
C HIS A 5 3.25 17.68 -7.58
N PRO A 6 2.26 17.67 -6.65
CA PRO A 6 1.73 16.43 -6.08
C PRO A 6 1.23 15.43 -7.13
N ALA A 7 0.69 15.90 -8.26
CA ALA A 7 0.28 15.02 -9.35
C ALA A 7 1.46 14.29 -9.99
N GLU A 8 2.62 14.94 -10.14
CA GLU A 8 3.83 14.31 -10.69
C GLU A 8 4.36 13.21 -9.76
N LEU A 9 4.28 13.42 -8.44
CA LEU A 9 4.64 12.40 -7.45
C LEU A 9 3.76 11.16 -7.55
N ILE A 10 2.46 11.34 -7.79
CA ILE A 10 1.52 10.23 -8.00
C ILE A 10 1.80 9.53 -9.34
N SER A 11 2.12 10.29 -10.39
CA SER A 11 2.49 9.73 -11.70
C SER A 11 3.74 8.84 -11.63
N CYS A 12 4.70 9.12 -10.75
CA CYS A 12 5.87 8.26 -10.55
C CYS A 12 5.50 6.84 -10.09
N LEU A 13 4.35 6.64 -9.43
CA LEU A 13 3.89 5.29 -9.02
C LEU A 13 3.55 4.40 -10.22
N SER A 14 3.22 5.01 -11.36
CA SER A 14 2.95 4.30 -12.61
C SER A 14 4.24 3.92 -13.37
N GLU A 15 5.42 4.40 -12.94
CA GLU A 15 6.67 4.04 -13.60
C GLU A 15 6.95 2.53 -13.47
N PRO A 16 7.36 1.84 -14.56
CA PRO A 16 7.68 0.41 -14.52
C PRO A 16 8.76 0.06 -13.50
N SER A 17 9.70 0.98 -13.25
CA SER A 17 10.74 0.86 -12.23
C SER A 17 10.14 0.73 -10.83
N ILE A 18 9.19 1.58 -10.48
CA ILE A 18 8.49 1.58 -9.19
C ILE A 18 7.52 0.42 -9.08
N GLN A 19 6.74 0.15 -10.14
CA GLN A 19 5.77 -0.95 -10.16
C GLN A 19 6.41 -2.33 -9.92
N LYS A 20 7.67 -2.51 -10.37
CA LYS A 20 8.45 -3.75 -10.19
C LYS A 20 9.18 -3.83 -8.85
N LYS A 21 9.32 -2.72 -8.10
CA LYS A 21 9.95 -2.77 -6.77
C LYS A 21 9.13 -3.66 -5.84
N LYS A 22 9.85 -4.44 -5.03
CA LYS A 22 9.20 -5.23 -3.99
C LYS A 22 8.95 -4.36 -2.77
N LEU A 23 7.98 -4.74 -1.97
CA LEU A 23 7.63 -4.01 -0.76
C LEU A 23 8.83 -3.84 0.17
N LYS A 24 9.61 -4.90 0.41
CA LYS A 24 10.83 -4.83 1.24
C LYS A 24 11.88 -3.82 0.74
N ASP A 25 11.92 -3.53 -0.56
CA ASP A 25 12.92 -2.63 -1.16
C ASP A 25 12.56 -1.14 -1.00
N ILE A 26 11.33 -0.84 -0.52
CA ILE A 26 10.84 0.52 -0.31
C ILE A 26 10.65 0.88 1.16
N LEU A 27 10.80 -0.08 2.06
CA LEU A 27 10.75 0.17 3.50
C LEU A 27 11.98 0.94 3.94
N ASP A 28 11.86 1.66 5.07
CA ASP A 28 13.00 2.33 5.68
C ASP A 28 14.06 1.30 6.07
N SER A 29 15.21 1.32 5.39
CA SER A 29 16.30 0.37 5.57
C SER A 29 16.97 0.46 6.94
N ARG A 30 16.72 1.53 7.70
CA ARG A 30 17.21 1.69 9.08
C ARG A 30 16.39 0.87 10.07
N ILE A 31 15.18 0.45 9.69
CA ILE A 31 14.31 -0.39 10.51
C ILE A 31 14.55 -1.84 10.11
N PRO A 32 14.92 -2.73 11.06
CA PRO A 32 15.03 -4.15 10.77
C PRO A 32 13.72 -4.70 10.21
N LEU A 33 13.81 -5.56 9.20
CA LEU A 33 12.62 -6.21 8.67
C LEU A 33 11.94 -7.02 9.78
N PRO A 34 10.60 -6.93 9.91
CA PRO A 34 9.89 -7.62 10.96
C PRO A 34 10.03 -9.13 10.83
N TYR A 35 10.20 -9.80 11.96
CA TYR A 35 10.25 -11.26 12.03
C TYR A 35 8.86 -11.88 12.16
N PHE A 36 7.94 -11.19 12.85
CA PHE A 36 6.59 -11.71 13.09
C PHE A 36 5.71 -11.53 11.86
N ARG A 37 5.00 -12.61 11.51
CA ARG A 37 4.03 -12.63 10.39
C ARG A 37 2.96 -11.55 10.50
N LYS A 38 2.55 -11.21 11.72
CA LYS A 38 1.55 -10.17 11.98
C LYS A 38 2.05 -8.79 11.55
N ASP A 39 3.24 -8.40 11.99
CA ASP A 39 3.82 -7.10 11.66
C ASP A 39 4.00 -6.94 10.14
N MET A 40 4.41 -8.00 9.44
CA MET A 40 4.48 -8.01 7.98
C MET A 40 3.13 -7.73 7.32
N GLN A 41 2.04 -8.25 7.89
CA GLN A 41 0.68 -8.06 7.38
C GLN A 41 0.17 -6.65 7.66
N ASP A 42 0.49 -6.09 8.83
CA ASP A 42 0.16 -4.72 9.17
C ASP A 42 0.84 -3.74 8.20
N ILE A 43 2.11 -3.96 7.86
CA ILE A 43 2.82 -3.17 6.84
C ILE A 43 2.13 -3.27 5.48
N VAL A 44 1.79 -4.49 5.05
CA VAL A 44 1.08 -4.73 3.80
C VAL A 44 -0.26 -3.99 3.77
N LEU A 45 -1.03 -4.04 4.86
CA LEU A 45 -2.30 -3.34 5.00
C LEU A 45 -2.11 -1.83 4.89
N VAL A 46 -1.19 -1.27 5.68
CA VAL A 46 -0.91 0.18 5.68
C VAL A 46 -0.48 0.65 4.29
N VAL A 47 0.39 -0.09 3.61
CA VAL A 47 0.84 0.26 2.25
C VAL A 47 -0.31 0.15 1.26
N THR A 48 -1.17 -0.86 1.38
CA THR A 48 -2.37 -1.01 0.53
C THR A 48 -3.32 0.18 0.69
N LEU A 49 -3.59 0.58 1.93
CA LEU A 49 -4.43 1.74 2.25
C LEU A 49 -3.81 3.05 1.75
N ALA A 50 -2.50 3.25 1.99
CA ALA A 50 -1.77 4.42 1.50
C ALA A 50 -1.83 4.52 -0.03
N LEU A 51 -1.61 3.42 -0.73
CA LEU A 51 -1.76 3.38 -2.18
C LEU A 51 -3.21 3.73 -2.58
N ALA A 52 -4.23 3.21 -1.90
CA ALA A 52 -5.64 3.50 -2.21
C ALA A 52 -5.95 5.01 -2.07
N CYS A 53 -5.42 5.64 -1.03
CA CYS A 53 -5.51 7.10 -0.82
C CYS A 53 -4.88 7.89 -1.97
N LEU A 54 -3.81 7.37 -2.58
CA LEU A 54 -3.11 7.98 -3.70
C LEU A 54 -3.75 7.70 -5.06
N SER A 55 -4.97 7.14 -5.12
CA SER A 55 -5.65 6.88 -6.38
C SER A 55 -5.80 8.17 -7.21
N PRO A 56 -5.48 8.16 -8.52
CA PRO A 56 -5.74 9.31 -9.39
C PRO A 56 -7.24 9.58 -9.54
N HIS A 57 -8.09 8.55 -9.37
CA HIS A 57 -9.55 8.66 -9.40
C HIS A 57 -10.08 9.05 -8.00
N PRO A 58 -10.65 10.26 -7.81
CA PRO A 58 -11.08 10.73 -6.50
C PRO A 58 -12.14 9.85 -5.84
N LYS A 59 -13.07 9.30 -6.64
CA LYS A 59 -14.15 8.42 -6.15
C LYS A 59 -13.66 7.04 -5.67
N SER A 60 -12.44 6.65 -6.01
CA SER A 60 -11.84 5.39 -5.55
C SER A 60 -11.00 5.55 -4.29
N ARG A 61 -10.82 6.79 -3.81
CA ARG A 61 -10.07 7.04 -2.57
C ARG A 61 -10.98 6.72 -1.38
N PRO A 62 -10.51 5.95 -0.40
CA PRO A 62 -11.29 5.65 0.79
C PRO A 62 -11.45 6.90 1.65
N SER A 63 -12.57 6.98 2.36
CA SER A 63 -12.80 7.92 3.44
C SER A 63 -11.94 7.59 4.66
N MET A 64 -11.69 8.57 5.52
CA MET A 64 -10.98 8.34 6.78
C MET A 64 -11.70 7.33 7.68
N GLN A 65 -13.04 7.27 7.61
CA GLN A 65 -13.82 6.29 8.37
C GLN A 65 -13.54 4.85 7.90
N GLU A 66 -13.52 4.61 6.58
CA GLU A 66 -13.13 3.31 6.02
C GLU A 66 -11.69 2.95 6.40
N ILE A 67 -10.76 3.90 6.32
CA ILE A 67 -9.36 3.69 6.73
C ILE A 67 -9.27 3.33 8.21
N ALA A 68 -9.96 4.06 9.09
CA ALA A 68 -9.95 3.79 10.53
C ALA A 68 -10.54 2.42 10.85
N ASN A 69 -11.66 2.06 10.22
CA ASN A 69 -12.26 0.74 10.38
C ASN A 69 -11.31 -0.38 9.93
N GLU A 70 -10.62 -0.19 8.81
CA GLU A 70 -9.64 -1.15 8.29
C GLU A 70 -8.43 -1.32 9.23
N LEU A 71 -7.93 -0.22 9.80
CA LEU A 71 -6.81 -0.24 10.75
C LEU A 71 -7.19 -0.86 12.11
N LEU A 72 -8.44 -0.69 12.53
CA LEU A 72 -8.97 -1.27 13.77
C LEU A 72 -9.41 -2.72 13.61
N ALA A 73 -9.76 -3.13 12.39
CA ALA A 73 -10.16 -4.49 12.10
C ALA A 73 -8.95 -5.43 12.28
N SER A 74 -9.02 -6.30 13.28
CA SER A 74 -8.09 -7.43 13.40
C SER A 74 -8.39 -8.43 12.29
N LYS A 75 -7.87 -8.17 11.08
CA LYS A 75 -8.07 -9.06 9.95
C LYS A 75 -7.21 -10.32 10.09
N PRO A 76 -7.76 -11.49 9.69
CA PRO A 76 -6.99 -12.73 9.72
C PRO A 76 -5.76 -12.61 8.81
N PRO A 77 -4.68 -13.32 9.17
CA PRO A 77 -3.42 -13.22 8.47
C PRO A 77 -3.57 -13.48 6.97
N LEU A 78 -3.36 -12.46 6.14
CA LEU A 78 -3.23 -12.66 4.70
C LEU A 78 -1.99 -13.53 4.45
N LEU A 79 -2.16 -14.63 3.70
CA LEU A 79 -1.11 -15.58 3.31
C LEU A 79 -0.15 -14.97 2.27
N TRP A 80 0.41 -13.80 2.53
CA TRP A 80 1.26 -13.13 1.57
C TRP A 80 2.72 -13.29 1.95
N HIS A 81 3.51 -13.74 0.98
CA HIS A 81 4.96 -13.72 1.06
C HIS A 81 5.43 -12.28 0.92
N PHE A 82 5.63 -11.61 2.05
CA PHE A 82 6.13 -10.24 2.14
C PHE A 82 7.37 -9.98 1.26
N ASP A 83 8.22 -10.99 1.11
CA ASP A 83 9.51 -10.89 0.42
C ASP A 83 9.42 -10.80 -1.11
N SER A 84 8.25 -11.08 -1.69
CA SER A 84 8.08 -11.15 -3.15
C SER A 84 7.00 -10.22 -3.70
N ILE A 85 6.19 -9.59 -2.84
CA ILE A 85 5.08 -8.75 -3.30
C ILE A 85 5.60 -7.44 -3.92
N SER A 86 5.18 -7.19 -5.16
CA SER A 86 5.47 -5.95 -5.87
C SER A 86 4.43 -4.86 -5.64
N ILE A 87 4.79 -3.59 -5.83
CA ILE A 87 3.86 -2.45 -5.77
C ILE A 87 2.70 -2.63 -6.74
N HIS A 88 2.96 -3.11 -7.95
CA HIS A 88 1.92 -3.40 -8.94
C HIS A 88 0.88 -4.42 -8.44
N GLN A 89 1.31 -5.48 -7.73
CA GLN A 89 0.38 -6.47 -7.16
C GLN A 89 -0.51 -5.85 -6.08
N LEU A 90 0.06 -5.03 -5.19
CA LEU A 90 -0.69 -4.31 -4.16
C LEU A 90 -1.72 -3.35 -4.78
N MET A 91 -1.35 -2.66 -5.86
CA MET A 91 -2.26 -1.75 -6.56
C MET A 91 -3.44 -2.46 -7.22
N LYS A 92 -3.24 -3.68 -7.75
CA LYS A 92 -4.33 -4.50 -8.32
C LYS A 92 -5.30 -5.01 -7.25
N GLN A 93 -4.81 -5.28 -6.04
CA GLN A 93 -5.61 -5.84 -4.95
C GLN A 93 -6.53 -4.83 -4.26
N LYS A 94 -6.37 -3.52 -4.51
CA LYS A 94 -7.27 -2.46 -4.01
C LYS A 94 -8.76 -2.71 -4.32
N VAL A 95 -9.04 -3.47 -5.37
CA VAL A 95 -10.42 -3.83 -5.77
C VAL A 95 -11.10 -4.74 -4.74
N TYR A 96 -10.34 -5.54 -3.97
CA TYR A 96 -10.91 -6.55 -3.07
C TYR A 96 -11.04 -6.12 -1.61
N ILE A 97 -10.32 -5.09 -1.15
CA ILE A 97 -10.35 -4.67 0.27
C ILE A 97 -11.50 -3.70 0.55
N ILE A 98 -11.86 -2.86 -0.42
CA ILE A 98 -12.88 -1.80 -0.27
C ILE A 98 -14.27 -2.27 -0.76
N GLY A 99 -14.38 -3.46 -1.34
CA GLY A 99 -15.61 -3.98 -1.96
C GLY A 99 -16.49 -4.90 -1.11
N ARG A 100 -16.29 -4.98 0.23
CA ARG A 100 -17.21 -5.73 1.11
C ARG A 100 -18.21 -4.75 1.74
N SER A 101 -19.31 -4.52 1.04
CA SER A 101 -20.62 -4.19 1.64
C SER A 101 -21.47 -5.44 1.68
#